data_AF-A0A6C0DQA8-F1
#
_entry.id   AF-A0A6C0DQA8-F1
#
_cell.length_a   1.000
_cell.length_b   1.000
_cell.length_c   1.000
_cell.angle_alpha   90.00
_cell.angle_beta   90.00
_cell.angle_gamma   90.00
#
_symmetry.space_group_name_H-M   'P 1'
#
loop_
_entity.id
_entity.type
_entity.pdbx_description
1 polymer ?
#
loop_
_entity_poly.entity_id
_entity_poly.type
_entity_poly.pdbx_seq_one_letter_code
_entity_poly.pdbx_strand_id
1 'polypeptide(L)'
;MVYVKEDMIAKIMKLIPSEHQFGRMTELCPDDYEAMLNDKPEFPYSQEELAKMSKVEYRTAFVTWEYKTADHYIHFRFSYDKFVEWNRKCLDLMDDDELEHLGWICDAIAQNKVRNMDMESCGQILTQGLYFNEDSVLVIYNGR
;
A
#
# COMPACT_ATOMS: atom_id res chain seq x y z
N MET A 1 -22.96 -12.15 -19.90
CA MET A 1 -21.89 -11.51 -20.69
C MET A 1 -20.62 -11.89 -19.95
N VAL A 2 -19.77 -12.77 -20.51
CA VAL A 2 -18.55 -13.17 -19.80
C VAL A 2 -17.56 -12.03 -19.97
N TYR A 3 -17.46 -11.15 -18.99
CA TYR A 3 -16.38 -10.19 -18.97
C TYR A 3 -15.07 -10.97 -18.81
N VAL A 4 -14.08 -10.67 -19.64
CA VAL A 4 -12.75 -11.25 -19.46
C VAL A 4 -12.19 -10.64 -18.18
N LYS A 5 -11.80 -11.48 -17.21
CA LYS A 5 -11.30 -11.05 -15.88
C LYS A 5 -10.32 -9.87 -15.96
N GLU A 6 -9.39 -9.93 -16.91
CA GLU A 6 -8.42 -8.86 -17.18
C GLU A 6 -9.05 -7.51 -17.56
N ASP A 7 -10.15 -7.47 -18.31
CA ASP A 7 -10.84 -6.23 -18.69
C ASP A 7 -11.48 -5.57 -17.46
N MET A 8 -12.00 -6.37 -16.53
CA MET A 8 -12.57 -5.89 -15.27
C MET A 8 -11.49 -5.34 -14.35
N ILE A 9 -10.37 -6.07 -14.21
CA ILE A 9 -9.21 -5.62 -13.45
C ILE A 9 -8.71 -4.30 -14.05
N ALA A 10 -8.48 -4.22 -15.36
CA ALA A 10 -8.01 -3.01 -16.02
C ALA A 10 -8.96 -1.81 -15.83
N LYS A 11 -10.27 -2.06 -15.77
CA LYS A 11 -11.28 -1.05 -15.47
C LYS A 11 -11.19 -0.57 -14.02
N ILE A 12 -11.14 -1.49 -13.05
CA ILE A 12 -11.05 -1.17 -11.62
C ILE A 12 -9.75 -0.41 -11.33
N MET A 13 -8.64 -0.83 -11.94
CA MET A 13 -7.33 -0.19 -11.81
C MET A 13 -7.31 1.30 -12.22
N LYS A 14 -8.26 1.78 -13.04
CA LYS A 14 -8.39 3.21 -13.38
C LYS A 14 -8.90 4.08 -12.23
N LEU A 15 -9.47 3.48 -11.20
CA LEU A 15 -9.97 4.17 -10.00
C LEU A 15 -9.02 4.08 -8.80
N ILE A 16 -7.94 3.30 -8.94
CA ILE A 16 -6.81 3.33 -8.00
C ILE A 16 -6.14 4.70 -8.06
N PRO A 17 -5.72 5.29 -6.92
CA PRO A 17 -5.01 6.56 -6.90
C PRO A 17 -3.87 6.63 -7.93
N SER A 18 -3.78 7.75 -8.64
CA SER A 18 -2.58 8.11 -9.39
C SER A 18 -1.40 8.36 -8.45
N GLU A 19 -0.17 8.35 -8.97
CA GLU A 19 1.04 8.64 -8.18
C GLU A 19 0.94 9.95 -7.40
N HIS A 20 0.43 11.00 -8.06
CA HIS A 20 0.19 12.29 -7.41
C HIS A 20 -0.84 12.21 -6.27
N GLN A 21 -1.94 11.47 -6.46
CA GLN A 21 -2.94 11.29 -5.39
C GLN A 21 -2.41 10.44 -4.25
N PHE A 22 -1.66 9.39 -4.57
CA PHE A 22 -0.97 8.53 -3.62
C PHE A 22 0.02 9.32 -2.76
N GLY A 23 0.82 10.21 -3.35
CA GLY A 23 1.73 11.09 -2.61
C GLY A 23 1.03 12.02 -1.60
N ARG A 24 -0.24 12.39 -1.84
CA ARG A 24 -1.04 13.16 -0.87
C ARG A 24 -1.61 12.30 0.26
N MET A 25 -1.75 10.98 0.04
CA MET A 25 -2.24 10.04 1.05
C MET A 25 -1.14 9.63 2.04
N THR A 26 0.12 9.67 1.60
CA THR A 26 1.28 9.41 2.44
C THR A 26 1.75 10.73 3.05
N GLU A 27 1.20 11.14 4.19
CA GLU A 27 1.59 12.35 4.97
C GLU A 27 3.01 12.25 5.57
N LEU A 28 4.01 11.74 4.83
CA LEU A 28 5.41 11.84 5.24
C LEU A 28 5.94 13.18 4.71
N CYS A 29 6.27 14.09 5.64
CA CYS A 29 7.03 15.30 5.30
C CYS A 29 8.37 14.88 4.66
N PRO A 30 8.85 15.57 3.61
CA PRO A 30 10.18 15.32 3.07
C PRO A 30 11.31 15.34 4.12
N ASP A 31 11.15 16.17 5.16
CA ASP A 31 12.11 16.25 6.27
C ASP A 31 12.08 15.00 7.17
N ASP A 32 10.91 14.38 7.34
CA ASP A 32 10.78 13.10 8.06
C ASP A 32 11.39 11.96 7.22
N TYR A 33 11.25 12.01 5.90
CA TYR A 33 11.89 11.08 4.98
C TYR A 33 13.42 11.17 5.05
N GLU A 34 14.01 12.37 5.08
CA GLU A 34 15.44 12.55 5.26
C GLU A 34 15.93 12.15 6.66
N ALA A 35 15.18 12.43 7.73
CA ALA A 35 15.52 11.99 9.08
C ALA A 35 15.57 10.46 9.18
N MET A 36 14.62 9.76 8.56
CA MET A 36 14.57 8.30 8.52
C MET A 36 15.62 7.67 7.60
N LEU A 37 16.01 8.36 6.52
CA LEU A 37 17.12 7.93 5.65
C LEU A 37 18.48 8.02 6.34
N ASN A 38 18.62 8.99 7.25
CA ASN A 38 19.84 9.24 8.01
C ASN A 38 19.93 8.36 9.27
N ASP A 39 18.81 7.90 9.82
CA ASP A 39 18.75 6.95 10.95
C ASP A 39 18.79 5.49 10.46
N LYS A 40 19.80 5.12 9.67
CA LYS A 40 19.99 3.71 9.32
C LYS A 40 20.37 2.95 10.59
N PRO A 41 19.62 1.92 11.00
CA PRO A 41 20.02 1.13 12.13
C PRO A 41 21.41 0.55 11.85
N GLU A 42 22.34 0.74 12.77
CA GLU A 42 23.67 0.16 12.66
C GLU A 42 23.62 -1.30 13.10
N PHE A 43 24.44 -2.15 12.45
CA PHE A 43 24.61 -3.52 12.92
C PHE A 43 25.35 -3.47 14.26
N PRO A 44 24.84 -4.09 15.34
CA PRO A 44 25.28 -3.83 16.72
C PRO A 44 26.64 -4.46 17.06
N TYR A 45 27.37 -4.97 16.07
CA TYR A 45 28.67 -5.61 16.24
C TYR A 45 29.73 -4.90 15.39
N SER A 46 30.84 -4.56 16.03
CA SER A 46 32.02 -4.01 15.37
C SER A 46 32.71 -5.05 14.48
N GLN A 47 33.56 -4.60 13.55
CA GLN A 47 34.32 -5.52 12.68
C GLN A 47 35.21 -6.49 13.47
N GLU A 48 35.74 -6.07 14.62
CA GLU A 48 36.58 -6.91 15.47
C GLU A 48 35.80 -8.01 16.19
N GLU A 49 34.53 -7.74 16.53
CA GLU A 49 33.62 -8.73 17.10
C GLU A 49 33.15 -9.72 16.03
N LEU A 50 32.83 -9.21 14.83
CA LEU A 50 32.47 -10.04 13.68
C LEU A 50 33.59 -11.00 13.27
N ALA A 51 34.85 -10.54 13.32
CA ALA A 51 36.01 -11.38 13.01
C ALA A 51 36.21 -12.55 14.00
N LYS A 52 35.63 -12.46 15.20
CA LYS A 52 35.68 -13.49 16.24
C LYS A 52 34.47 -14.44 16.21
N MET A 53 33.43 -14.10 15.46
CA MET A 53 32.22 -14.92 15.34
C MET A 53 32.44 -16.10 14.40
N SER A 54 31.86 -17.25 14.76
CA SER A 54 31.65 -18.32 13.79
C SER A 54 30.59 -17.92 12.76
N LYS A 55 30.61 -18.60 11.61
CA LYS A 55 29.65 -18.36 10.51
C LYS A 55 28.19 -18.53 10.94
N VAL A 56 27.93 -19.42 11.91
CA VAL A 56 26.58 -19.68 12.43
C VAL A 56 26.14 -18.55 13.35
N GLU A 57 27.02 -18.09 14.24
CA GLU A 57 26.74 -16.98 15.16
C GLU A 57 26.48 -15.68 14.40
N TYR A 58 27.31 -15.37 13.39
CA TYR A 58 27.09 -14.23 12.51
C TYR A 58 25.70 -14.29 11.86
N ARG A 59 25.34 -15.44 11.29
CA ARG A 59 24.07 -15.60 10.56
C ARG A 59 22.86 -15.41 11.48
N THR A 60 22.92 -15.96 12.69
CA THR A 60 21.86 -15.79 13.69
C THR A 60 21.75 -14.34 14.16
N ALA A 61 22.89 -13.68 14.41
CA ALA A 61 22.93 -12.26 14.79
C ALA A 61 22.38 -11.35 13.68
N PHE A 62 22.75 -11.63 12.43
CA PHE A 62 22.25 -10.90 11.25
C PHE A 62 20.73 -11.03 11.10
N VAL A 63 20.20 -12.26 11.11
CA VAL A 63 18.75 -12.50 10.97
C VAL A 63 17.96 -11.85 12.13
N THR A 64 18.50 -11.91 13.35
CA THR A 64 17.86 -11.30 14.52
C THR A 64 17.84 -9.77 14.41
N TRP A 65 18.93 -9.16 13.96
CA TRP A 65 19.00 -7.73 13.74
C TRP A 65 18.06 -7.31 12.60
N GLU A 66 18.10 -8.00 11.47
CA GLU A 66 17.23 -7.75 10.31
C GLU A 66 15.75 -7.78 10.69
N TYR A 67 15.33 -8.77 11.50
CA TYR A 67 13.97 -8.86 12.02
C TYR A 67 13.61 -7.70 12.96
N LYS A 68 14.53 -7.29 13.84
CA LYS A 68 14.31 -6.20 14.80
C LYS A 68 14.32 -4.82 14.14
N THR A 69 15.02 -4.68 13.02
CA THR A 69 15.11 -3.44 12.25
C THR A 69 14.13 -3.41 11.08
N ALA A 70 13.34 -4.47 10.88
CA ALA A 70 12.39 -4.57 9.78
C ALA A 70 11.44 -3.36 9.77
N ASP A 71 11.04 -2.86 10.94
CA ASP A 71 10.18 -1.67 11.10
C ASP A 71 10.83 -0.38 10.57
N HIS A 72 12.16 -0.23 10.68
CA HIS A 72 12.90 0.87 10.05
C HIS A 72 12.83 0.81 8.51
N TYR A 73 12.66 -0.39 7.94
CA TYR A 73 12.44 -0.60 6.51
C TYR A 73 10.96 -0.62 6.11
N ILE A 74 10.01 -0.61 7.06
CA ILE A 74 8.57 -0.54 6.74
C ILE A 74 8.21 0.81 6.11
N HIS A 75 8.93 1.88 6.42
CA HIS A 75 8.71 3.18 5.78
C HIS A 75 9.30 3.29 4.36
N PHE A 76 10.18 2.37 3.98
CA PHE A 76 10.66 2.19 2.60
C PHE A 76 9.68 1.38 1.72
N ARG A 77 8.54 0.96 2.27
CA ARG A 77 7.70 -0.09 1.68
C ARG A 77 6.65 0.40 0.68
N PHE A 78 6.49 1.71 0.51
CA PHE A 78 5.41 2.28 -0.29
C PHE A 78 5.91 3.14 -1.45
N SER A 79 6.66 2.54 -2.38
CA SER A 79 6.76 3.12 -3.72
C SER A 79 5.39 3.02 -4.42
N TYR A 80 5.08 3.98 -5.29
CA TYR A 80 3.84 3.94 -6.07
C TYR A 80 3.71 2.63 -6.87
N ASP A 81 4.81 2.13 -7.43
CA ASP A 81 4.82 0.85 -8.15
C ASP A 81 4.39 -0.33 -7.27
N LYS A 82 4.87 -0.39 -6.01
CA LYS A 82 4.46 -1.43 -5.05
C LYS A 82 3.00 -1.28 -4.65
N PHE A 83 2.52 -0.04 -4.52
CA PHE A 83 1.11 0.24 -4.27
C PHE A 83 0.22 -0.27 -5.42
N VAL A 84 0.62 -0.02 -6.67
CA VAL A 84 -0.10 -0.52 -7.87
C VAL A 84 -0.03 -2.04 -7.95
N GLU A 85 1.14 -2.64 -7.73
CA GLU A 85 1.33 -4.09 -7.72
C GLU A 85 0.46 -4.76 -6.66
N TRP A 86 0.40 -4.19 -5.45
CA TRP A 86 -0.42 -4.68 -4.36
C TRP A 86 -1.91 -4.66 -4.71
N ASN A 87 -2.41 -3.54 -5.21
CA ASN A 87 -3.80 -3.42 -5.62
C ASN A 87 -4.16 -4.41 -6.74
N ARG A 88 -3.26 -4.62 -7.70
CA ARG A 88 -3.45 -5.64 -8.74
C ARG A 88 -3.52 -7.04 -8.15
N LYS A 89 -2.61 -7.39 -7.23
CA LYS A 89 -2.62 -8.69 -6.55
C LYS A 89 -3.91 -8.94 -5.79
N CYS A 90 -4.47 -7.95 -5.10
CA CYS A 90 -5.77 -8.08 -4.43
C CYS A 90 -6.88 -8.43 -5.42
N LEU A 91 -6.89 -7.81 -6.60
CA LEU A 91 -7.88 -8.09 -7.64
C LEU A 91 -7.67 -9.47 -8.30
N ASP A 92 -6.43 -9.90 -8.49
CA ASP A 92 -6.12 -11.22 -9.06
C ASP A 92 -6.63 -12.36 -8.15
N LEU A 93 -6.62 -12.15 -6.83
CA LEU A 93 -7.08 -13.09 -5.83
C LEU A 93 -8.61 -13.19 -5.71
N MET A 94 -9.34 -12.20 -6.21
CA MET A 94 -10.81 -12.23 -6.21
C MET A 94 -11.36 -13.24 -7.21
N ASP A 95 -12.49 -13.84 -6.85
CA ASP A 95 -13.27 -14.64 -7.79
C ASP A 95 -14.07 -13.76 -8.78
N ASP A 96 -14.69 -14.40 -9.77
CA ASP A 96 -15.38 -13.69 -10.85
C ASP A 96 -16.62 -12.92 -10.34
N ASP A 97 -17.32 -13.44 -9.32
CA ASP A 97 -18.51 -12.82 -8.74
C ASP A 97 -18.12 -11.59 -7.90
N GLU A 98 -17.06 -11.69 -7.11
CA GLU A 98 -16.48 -10.58 -6.34
C GLU A 98 -16.03 -9.44 -7.26
N LEU A 99 -15.34 -9.78 -8.36
CA LEU A 99 -14.92 -8.79 -9.36
C LEU A 99 -16.12 -8.16 -10.06
N GLU A 100 -17.19 -8.91 -10.34
CA GLU A 100 -18.40 -8.35 -10.97
C GLU A 100 -19.06 -7.30 -10.09
N HIS A 101 -19.27 -7.63 -8.82
CA HIS A 101 -19.82 -6.70 -7.84
C HIS A 101 -18.95 -5.45 -7.67
N LEU A 102 -17.63 -5.62 -7.55
CA LEU A 102 -16.70 -4.48 -7.47
C LEU A 102 -16.73 -3.64 -8.76
N GLY A 103 -16.85 -4.30 -9.90
CA GLY A 103 -16.99 -3.67 -11.22
C GLY A 103 -18.23 -2.78 -11.33
N TRP A 104 -19.36 -3.15 -10.71
CA TRP A 104 -20.57 -2.33 -10.64
C TRP A 104 -20.38 -1.10 -9.74
N ILE A 105 -19.71 -1.24 -8.60
CA ILE A 105 -19.36 -0.10 -7.74
C ILE A 105 -18.47 0.87 -8.49
N CYS A 106 -17.49 0.36 -9.24
CA CYS A 106 -16.60 1.19 -10.06
C CYS A 106 -17.36 2.00 -11.13
N ASP A 107 -18.36 1.40 -11.79
CA ASP A 107 -19.22 2.14 -12.73
C ASP A 107 -19.99 3.25 -12.02
N ALA A 108 -20.53 2.96 -10.84
CA ALA A 108 -21.25 3.94 -10.06
C ALA A 108 -20.33 5.10 -9.63
N ILE A 109 -19.10 4.83 -9.22
CA ILE A 109 -18.09 5.86 -8.90
C ILE A 109 -17.78 6.69 -10.14
N ALA A 110 -17.45 6.07 -11.27
CA ALA A 110 -17.12 6.76 -12.52
C ALA A 110 -18.28 7.63 -13.05
N GLN A 111 -19.52 7.23 -12.79
CA GLN A 111 -20.74 7.98 -13.12
C GLN A 111 -21.11 9.02 -12.05
N ASN A 112 -20.28 9.25 -11.03
CA ASN A 112 -20.53 10.14 -9.91
C ASN A 112 -21.82 9.81 -9.13
N LYS A 113 -22.19 8.53 -9.04
CA LYS A 113 -23.38 8.03 -8.33
C LYS A 113 -23.09 7.54 -6.90
N VAL A 114 -21.82 7.47 -6.51
CA VAL A 114 -21.40 7.16 -5.14
C VAL A 114 -20.95 8.43 -4.42
N ARG A 115 -21.30 8.54 -3.14
CA ARG A 115 -20.91 9.63 -2.25
C ARG A 115 -20.48 9.02 -0.91
N ASN A 116 -19.44 9.59 -0.33
CA ASN A 116 -19.11 9.37 1.07
C ASN A 116 -19.94 10.35 1.90
N MET A 117 -20.51 9.89 3.01
CA MET A 117 -21.26 10.73 3.94
C MET A 117 -20.43 10.88 5.22
N ASP A 118 -20.13 12.11 5.59
CA ASP A 118 -19.66 12.41 6.93
C ASP A 118 -20.86 12.39 7.87
N MET A 119 -20.83 11.51 8.87
CA MET A 119 -21.94 11.35 9.81
C MET A 119 -22.07 12.54 10.78
N GLU A 120 -20.98 13.26 11.06
CA GLU A 120 -21.01 14.36 12.02
C GLU A 120 -21.64 15.61 11.41
N SER A 121 -21.23 15.97 10.19
CA SER A 121 -21.77 17.14 9.49
C SER A 121 -23.00 16.83 8.62
N CYS A 122 -23.35 15.55 8.43
CA CYS A 122 -24.27 15.07 7.40
C CYS A 122 -23.88 15.51 5.97
N GLY A 123 -22.63 15.95 5.79
CA GLY A 123 -22.11 16.41 4.51
C GLY A 123 -21.89 15.25 3.55
N GLN A 124 -22.28 15.43 2.30
CA GLN A 124 -21.99 14.47 1.23
C GLN A 124 -20.79 14.93 0.42
N ILE A 125 -19.82 14.04 0.24
CA ILE A 125 -18.58 14.30 -0.49
C ILE A 125 -18.49 13.32 -1.66
N LEU A 126 -18.00 13.82 -2.79
CA LEU A 126 -17.75 12.98 -3.96
C LEU A 126 -16.71 11.91 -3.66
N THR A 127 -17.05 10.66 -3.94
CA THR A 127 -16.11 9.53 -3.96
C THR A 127 -15.22 9.65 -5.19
N GLN A 128 -13.91 9.62 -4.99
CA GLN A 128 -12.95 9.82 -6.08
C GLN A 128 -12.34 8.52 -6.58
N GLY A 129 -12.27 7.50 -5.74
CA GLY A 129 -11.71 6.22 -6.12
C GLY A 129 -11.75 5.21 -4.99
N LEU A 130 -10.98 4.15 -5.17
CA LEU A 130 -10.82 3.07 -4.21
C LEU A 130 -9.40 2.52 -4.24
N TYR A 131 -9.01 1.77 -3.21
CA TYR A 131 -7.79 0.96 -3.18
C TYR A 131 -7.90 -0.11 -2.09
N PHE A 132 -6.97 -1.05 -2.06
CA PHE A 132 -6.82 -2.03 -0.98
C PHE A 132 -5.68 -1.62 -0.06
N ASN A 133 -5.96 -1.56 1.24
CA ASN A 133 -4.92 -1.30 2.24
C ASN A 133 -4.02 -2.53 2.44
N GLU A 134 -3.05 -2.44 3.35
CA GLU A 134 -2.11 -3.53 3.67
C GLU A 134 -2.79 -4.81 4.17
N ASP A 135 -3.99 -4.68 4.76
CA ASP A 135 -4.81 -5.79 5.25
C ASP A 135 -5.71 -6.39 4.15
N SER A 136 -5.54 -6.00 2.89
CA SER A 136 -6.42 -6.38 1.76
C SER A 136 -7.88 -5.93 1.91
N VAL A 137 -8.13 -4.91 2.72
CA VAL A 137 -9.47 -4.34 2.90
C VAL A 137 -9.71 -3.25 1.85
N LEU A 138 -10.88 -3.30 1.21
CA LEU A 138 -11.31 -2.28 0.25
C LEU A 138 -11.58 -0.95 0.98
N VAL A 139 -10.86 0.08 0.57
CA VAL A 139 -11.02 1.46 1.03
C VAL A 139 -11.60 2.28 -0.11
N ILE A 140 -12.69 3.02 0.16
CA ILE A 140 -13.32 3.94 -0.78
C ILE A 140 -13.10 5.36 -0.26
N TYR A 141 -12.39 6.19 -1.03
CA TYR A 141 -11.90 7.47 -0.54
C TYR A 141 -12.45 8.67 -1.31
N ASN A 142 -12.45 9.82 -0.63
CA ASN A 142 -12.60 11.14 -1.21
C ASN A 142 -11.20 11.76 -1.35
N GLY A 143 -10.77 12.15 -2.54
CA GLY A 143 -9.40 12.70 -2.73
C GLY A 143 -9.29 14.19 -2.46
N ARG A 144 -10.00 14.68 -1.42
CA ARG A 144 -9.83 16.04 -0.91
C ARG A 144 -8.39 16.23 -0.45
#